data_AF-A0A5C6CAJ7-F1
#
_entry.id   AF-A0A5C6CAJ7-F1
#
_cell.length_a   1.000
_cell.length_b   1.000
_cell.length_c   1.000
_cell.angle_alpha   90.00
_cell.angle_beta   90.00
_cell.angle_gamma   90.00
#
_symmetry.space_group_name_H-M   'P 1'
#
loop_
_entity.id
_entity.type
_entity.pdbx_description
1 polymer ?
#
loop_
_entity_poly.entity_id
_entity_poly.type
_entity_poly.pdbx_seq_one_letter_code
_entity_poly.pdbx_strand_id
1 'polypeptide(L)'
;MFKKRDSVRKGFTLVELVVVVLILGILAAVAAPRMFDTAGNARENGTRQSLVVVRNAIDLYRAENTDYPAAATLATLLKPYLQGAFPQAQVGTNQDAVVISTSDSPITEVSGSGGWIYNEDTGEFCVNDAAYITKW
;
A
#
# COMPACT_ATOMS: atom_id res chain seq x y z
N MET A 1 5.38 76.97 -16.08
CA MET A 1 3.99 76.57 -15.74
C MET A 1 3.90 75.04 -15.80
N PHE A 2 3.90 74.35 -14.67
CA PHE A 2 3.89 72.88 -14.60
C PHE A 2 2.45 72.37 -14.42
N LYS A 3 1.96 71.58 -15.38
CA LYS A 3 0.63 70.95 -15.34
C LYS A 3 0.75 69.59 -14.64
N LYS A 4 0.32 69.55 -13.38
CA LYS A 4 0.25 68.32 -12.57
C LYS A 4 -0.85 67.42 -13.13
N ARG A 5 -0.51 66.20 -13.54
CA ARG A 5 -1.49 65.18 -13.95
C ARG A 5 -1.90 64.41 -12.70
N ASP A 6 -3.16 64.49 -12.31
CA ASP A 6 -3.71 63.68 -11.23
C ASP A 6 -3.81 62.22 -11.69
N SER A 7 -3.05 61.36 -11.03
CA SER A 7 -3.11 59.91 -11.22
C SER A 7 -4.35 59.37 -10.52
N VAL A 8 -5.38 59.05 -11.30
CA VAL A 8 -6.59 58.37 -10.80
C VAL A 8 -6.18 56.99 -10.27
N ARG A 9 -6.11 56.85 -8.96
CA ARG A 9 -5.93 55.56 -8.30
C ARG A 9 -7.25 54.80 -8.37
N LYS A 10 -7.36 53.84 -9.29
CA LYS A 10 -8.45 52.87 -9.32
C LYS A 10 -8.35 51.95 -8.10
N GLY A 11 -9.36 51.98 -7.23
CA GLY A 11 -9.53 50.98 -6.16
C GLY A 11 -10.25 49.74 -6.69
N PHE A 12 -9.99 48.59 -6.06
CA PHE A 12 -10.71 47.34 -6.34
C PHE A 12 -12.19 47.48 -5.98
N THR A 13 -13.07 46.86 -6.77
CA THR A 13 -14.50 46.82 -6.45
C THR A 13 -14.81 45.63 -5.54
N LEU A 14 -15.84 45.74 -4.70
CA LEU A 14 -16.29 44.63 -3.84
C LEU A 14 -16.69 43.40 -4.67
N VAL A 15 -17.30 43.62 -5.83
CA VAL A 15 -17.71 42.56 -6.76
C VAL A 15 -16.50 41.76 -7.25
N GLU A 16 -15.39 42.44 -7.51
CA GLU A 16 -14.13 41.83 -7.97
C GLU A 16 -13.57 40.86 -6.93
N LEU A 17 -13.59 41.25 -5.65
CA LEU A 17 -13.12 40.39 -4.56
C LEU A 17 -14.07 39.21 -4.32
N VAL A 18 -15.39 39.42 -4.45
CA VAL A 18 -16.40 38.36 -4.29
C VAL A 18 -16.25 37.28 -5.36
N VAL A 19 -16.04 37.66 -6.62
CA VAL A 19 -15.82 36.70 -7.71
C VAL A 19 -14.54 35.89 -7.50
N VAL A 20 -13.47 36.53 -7.01
CA VAL A 20 -12.20 35.84 -6.74
C VAL A 20 -12.36 34.79 -5.65
N VAL A 21 -12.95 35.13 -4.50
CA VAL A 21 -13.13 34.14 -3.41
C VAL A 21 -14.10 33.04 -3.78
N LEU A 22 -15.09 33.33 -4.64
CA LEU A 22 -16.01 32.33 -5.18
C LEU A 22 -15.30 31.33 -6.08
N ILE A 23 -14.45 31.79 -7.01
CA ILE A 23 -13.64 30.91 -7.86
C ILE A 23 -12.67 30.08 -7.00
N LEU A 24 -11.99 30.70 -6.02
CA LEU A 24 -11.10 29.99 -5.09
C LEU A 24 -11.85 28.91 -4.29
N GLY A 25 -13.09 29.18 -3.86
CA GLY A 25 -13.94 28.21 -3.17
C GLY A 25 -14.30 26.99 -4.04
N ILE A 26 -14.66 27.23 -5.32
CA ILE A 26 -14.95 26.14 -6.28
C ILE A 26 -13.70 25.30 -6.53
N LEU A 27 -12.55 25.95 -6.77
CA LEU A 27 -11.29 25.24 -7.00
C LEU A 27 -10.88 24.40 -5.79
N ALA A 28 -11.00 24.93 -4.57
CA ALA A 28 -10.70 24.20 -3.35
C ALA A 28 -11.63 22.98 -3.15
N ALA A 29 -12.93 23.13 -3.42
CA ALA A 29 -13.91 22.05 -3.28
C ALA A 29 -13.65 20.89 -4.27
N VAL A 30 -13.23 21.20 -5.50
CA VAL A 30 -12.93 20.18 -6.54
C VAL A 30 -11.56 19.53 -6.35
N ALA A 31 -10.58 20.26 -5.79
CA ALA A 31 -9.21 19.77 -5.61
C ALA A 31 -9.06 18.82 -4.40
N ALA A 32 -9.81 19.05 -3.31
CA ALA A 32 -9.66 18.31 -2.05
C ALA A 32 -9.84 16.77 -2.13
N PRO A 33 -10.82 16.18 -2.86
CA PRO A 33 -11.12 14.75 -2.72
C PRO A 33 -10.09 13.80 -3.33
N ARG A 34 -9.14 14.27 -4.16
CA ARG A 34 -8.30 13.39 -4.98
C ARG A 34 -7.09 12.78 -4.26
N MET A 35 -6.69 13.33 -3.12
CA MET A 35 -5.45 12.91 -2.44
C MET A 35 -5.62 11.73 -1.47
N PHE A 36 -6.82 11.48 -0.95
CA PHE A 36 -6.99 10.52 0.15
C PHE A 36 -6.94 9.05 -0.28
N ASP A 37 -7.38 8.71 -1.50
CA ASP A 37 -7.45 7.30 -1.93
C ASP A 37 -6.14 6.79 -2.56
N THR A 38 -5.27 7.68 -3.03
CA THR A 38 -4.06 7.28 -3.78
C THR A 38 -3.05 6.55 -2.90
N ALA A 39 -2.89 6.98 -1.63
CA ALA A 39 -1.95 6.36 -0.71
C ALA A 39 -2.38 4.95 -0.28
N GLY A 40 -3.68 4.73 -0.05
CA GLY A 40 -4.23 3.40 0.27
C GLY A 40 -4.04 2.43 -0.89
N ASN A 41 -4.40 2.87 -2.11
CA ASN A 41 -4.23 2.08 -3.33
C ASN A 41 -2.76 1.74 -3.60
N ALA A 42 -1.83 2.66 -3.34
CA ALA A 42 -0.40 2.41 -3.50
C ALA A 42 0.10 1.31 -2.56
N ARG A 43 -0.32 1.32 -1.29
CA ARG A 43 0.03 0.27 -0.31
C ARG A 43 -0.56 -1.08 -0.69
N GLU A 44 -1.83 -1.11 -1.10
CA GLU A 44 -2.46 -2.36 -1.54
C GLU A 44 -1.74 -2.97 -2.75
N ASN A 45 -1.39 -2.14 -3.73
CA ASN A 45 -0.65 -2.58 -4.90
C ASN A 45 0.75 -3.06 -4.56
N GLY A 46 1.46 -2.38 -3.64
CA GLY A 46 2.77 -2.83 -3.17
C GLY A 46 2.70 -4.18 -2.46
N THR A 47 1.70 -4.39 -1.59
CA THR A 47 1.47 -5.70 -0.96
C THR A 47 1.18 -6.80 -1.98
N ARG A 48 0.34 -6.52 -3.00
CA ARG A 48 0.07 -7.48 -4.08
C ARG A 48 1.33 -7.88 -4.83
N GLN A 49 2.21 -6.91 -5.12
CA GLN A 49 3.50 -7.19 -5.76
C GLN A 49 4.38 -8.06 -4.86
N SER A 50 4.47 -7.73 -3.56
CA SER A 50 5.19 -8.55 -2.59
C SER A 50 4.68 -9.99 -2.52
N LEU A 51 3.36 -10.20 -2.55
CA LEU A 51 2.76 -11.53 -2.57
C LEU A 51 3.20 -12.34 -3.79
N VAL A 52 3.12 -11.76 -4.98
CA VAL A 52 3.54 -12.44 -6.22
C VAL A 52 5.02 -12.81 -6.15
N VAL A 53 5.88 -11.91 -5.66
CA VAL A 53 7.31 -12.17 -5.53
C VAL A 53 7.59 -13.33 -4.57
N VAL A 54 6.96 -13.36 -3.40
CA VAL A 54 7.17 -14.43 -2.41
C VAL A 54 6.57 -15.75 -2.88
N ARG A 55 5.36 -15.75 -3.44
CA ARG A 55 4.72 -16.97 -3.98
C ARG A 55 5.57 -17.60 -5.09
N ASN A 56 6.07 -16.79 -6.03
CA ASN A 56 6.98 -17.27 -7.07
C ASN A 56 8.28 -17.85 -6.48
N ALA A 57 8.83 -17.25 -5.43
CA ALA A 57 10.01 -17.76 -4.75
C ALA A 57 9.74 -19.10 -4.05
N ILE A 58 8.57 -19.27 -3.43
CA ILE A 58 8.11 -20.53 -2.83
C ILE A 58 7.97 -21.61 -3.92
N ASP A 59 7.34 -21.28 -5.04
CA ASP A 59 7.16 -22.21 -6.16
C ASP A 59 8.50 -22.65 -6.75
N LEU A 60 9.45 -21.72 -6.90
CA LEU A 60 10.79 -22.02 -7.39
C LEU A 60 11.59 -22.88 -6.40
N TYR A 61 11.50 -22.57 -5.10
CA TYR A 61 12.09 -23.41 -4.05
C TYR A 61 11.54 -24.85 -4.14
N ARG A 62 10.22 -25.00 -4.26
CA ARG A 62 9.57 -26.32 -4.34
C ARG A 62 9.98 -27.07 -5.60
N ALA A 63 10.11 -26.38 -6.73
CA ALA A 63 10.57 -27.00 -7.98
C ALA A 63 11.97 -27.62 -7.83
N GLU A 64 12.83 -27.07 -6.96
CA GLU A 64 14.17 -27.57 -6.69
C GLU A 64 14.23 -28.60 -5.55
N ASN A 65 13.35 -28.48 -4.54
CA ASN A 65 13.44 -29.24 -3.28
C ASN A 65 12.30 -30.25 -3.05
N THR A 66 11.37 -30.40 -4.01
CA THR A 66 10.15 -31.25 -3.94
C THR A 66 9.11 -30.80 -2.90
N ASP A 67 9.58 -30.43 -1.71
CA ASP A 67 8.77 -29.96 -0.59
C ASP A 67 8.71 -28.44 -0.53
N TYR A 68 7.68 -27.93 0.15
CA TYR A 68 7.56 -26.51 0.47
C TYR A 68 8.63 -26.07 1.49
N PRO A 69 9.06 -24.80 1.49
CA PRO A 69 10.05 -24.32 2.44
C PRO A 69 9.49 -24.40 3.87
N ALA A 70 10.31 -24.87 4.81
CA ALA A 70 9.93 -24.97 6.21
C ALA A 70 9.59 -23.58 6.78
N ALA A 71 8.46 -23.47 7.48
CA ALA A 71 7.92 -22.18 7.91
C ALA A 71 8.85 -21.45 8.90
N ALA A 72 9.53 -22.20 9.77
CA ALA A 72 10.45 -21.65 10.76
C ALA A 72 11.66 -20.92 10.14
N THR A 73 12.05 -21.27 8.92
CA THR A 73 13.23 -20.71 8.22
C THR A 73 12.90 -20.13 6.85
N LEU A 74 11.62 -19.87 6.57
CA LEU A 74 11.11 -19.39 5.28
C LEU A 74 11.96 -18.27 4.67
N ALA A 75 12.16 -17.17 5.42
CA ALA A 75 12.90 -16.01 4.92
C ALA A 75 14.36 -16.33 4.57
N THR A 76 14.98 -17.27 5.27
CA THR A 76 16.35 -17.73 5.00
C THR A 76 16.39 -18.62 3.76
N LEU A 77 15.43 -19.54 3.63
CA LEU A 77 15.34 -20.48 2.50
C LEU A 77 15.01 -19.76 1.19
N LEU A 78 14.21 -18.69 1.24
CA LEU A 78 13.83 -17.94 0.05
C LEU A 78 14.88 -16.93 -0.42
N LYS A 79 15.92 -16.65 0.39
CA LYS A 79 16.96 -15.67 0.07
C LYS A 79 17.63 -15.84 -1.31
N PRO A 80 17.91 -17.06 -1.81
CA PRO A 80 18.48 -17.25 -3.15
C PRO A 80 17.52 -16.89 -4.29
N TYR A 81 16.21 -16.94 -4.03
CA TYR A 81 15.16 -16.76 -5.02
C TYR A 81 14.57 -15.34 -5.02
N LEU A 82 14.97 -14.50 -4.06
CA LEU A 82 14.52 -13.12 -3.89
C LEU A 82 15.61 -12.14 -4.33
N GLN A 83 15.21 -11.10 -5.07
CA GLN A 83 16.08 -9.98 -5.44
C GLN A 83 16.02 -8.90 -4.35
N GLY A 84 16.56 -9.19 -3.16
CA GLY A 84 16.64 -8.22 -2.06
C GLY A 84 16.22 -8.81 -0.71
N ALA A 85 15.88 -7.92 0.23
CA ALA A 85 15.35 -8.32 1.53
C ALA A 85 13.95 -8.94 1.36
N PHE A 86 13.55 -9.79 2.32
CA PHE A 86 12.20 -10.34 2.36
C PHE A 86 11.18 -9.19 2.45
N PRO A 87 10.18 -9.14 1.56
CA PRO A 87 9.30 -7.98 1.48
C PRO A 87 8.40 -7.86 2.71
N GLN A 88 8.15 -6.62 3.13
CA GLN A 88 7.26 -6.30 4.25
C GLN A 88 5.82 -6.11 3.74
N ALA A 89 4.83 -6.46 4.55
CA ALA A 89 3.43 -6.19 4.21
C ALA A 89 3.15 -4.69 4.35
N GLN A 90 2.67 -4.03 3.29
CA GLN A 90 2.35 -2.61 3.33
C GLN A 90 0.91 -2.32 3.82
N VAL A 91 0.15 -3.38 4.09
CA VAL A 91 -1.21 -3.36 4.62
C VAL A 91 -1.27 -4.31 5.82
N GLY A 92 -2.19 -4.05 6.74
CA GLY A 92 -2.30 -4.76 8.01
C GLY A 92 -1.68 -4.01 9.19
N THR A 93 -1.88 -4.55 10.39
CA THR A 93 -1.43 -3.93 11.66
C THR A 93 0.03 -4.18 11.98
N ASN A 94 0.60 -5.27 11.48
CA ASN A 94 2.00 -5.65 11.64
C ASN A 94 2.65 -5.80 10.26
N GLN A 95 3.88 -5.34 10.06
CA GLN A 95 4.49 -5.27 8.72
C GLN A 95 5.66 -6.24 8.51
N ASP A 96 6.26 -6.73 9.60
CA ASP A 96 7.63 -7.27 9.51
C ASP A 96 7.76 -8.77 9.77
N ALA A 97 6.80 -9.40 10.47
CA ALA A 97 6.88 -10.81 10.83
C ALA A 97 5.98 -11.71 9.98
N VAL A 98 6.45 -12.95 9.74
CA VAL A 98 5.66 -14.03 9.16
C VAL A 98 5.14 -14.91 10.29
N VAL A 99 3.83 -15.17 10.32
CA VAL A 99 3.20 -16.13 11.22
C VAL A 99 3.06 -17.47 10.51
N ILE A 100 3.30 -18.54 11.26
CA ILE A 100 3.28 -19.90 10.77
C ILE A 100 1.90 -20.49 11.00
N SER A 101 1.32 -21.07 9.94
CA SER A 101 0.19 -21.98 10.01
C SER A 101 0.68 -23.38 9.66
N THR A 102 0.32 -24.38 10.46
CA THR A 102 0.59 -25.80 10.18
C THR A 102 -0.76 -26.50 10.18
N SER A 103 -1.37 -26.59 9.02
CA SER A 103 -2.69 -27.18 8.83
C SER A 103 -2.86 -27.62 7.39
N ASP A 104 -3.44 -28.80 7.17
CA ASP A 104 -3.78 -29.30 5.82
C ASP A 104 -4.93 -28.51 5.14
N SER A 105 -5.39 -27.41 5.74
CA SER A 105 -6.49 -26.58 5.28
C SER A 105 -6.00 -25.21 4.80
N PRO A 106 -6.72 -24.57 3.85
CA PRO A 106 -6.44 -23.20 3.45
C PRO A 106 -6.52 -22.22 4.63
N ILE A 107 -5.74 -21.15 4.56
CA ILE A 107 -5.70 -20.07 5.53
C ILE A 107 -6.96 -19.21 5.38
N THR A 108 -7.84 -19.25 6.38
CA THR A 108 -9.09 -18.47 6.39
C THR A 108 -9.18 -17.44 7.51
N GLU A 109 -8.27 -17.48 8.49
CA GLU A 109 -8.32 -16.63 9.68
C GLU A 109 -6.95 -16.07 10.05
N VAL A 110 -6.96 -14.84 10.59
CA VAL A 110 -5.74 -14.19 11.07
C VAL A 110 -5.15 -14.94 12.25
N SER A 111 -3.82 -14.97 12.35
CA SER A 111 -3.11 -15.66 13.42
C SER A 111 -1.93 -14.83 13.91
N GLY A 112 -1.65 -14.84 15.22
CA GLY A 112 -0.50 -14.14 15.79
C GLY A 112 -0.42 -12.64 15.47
N SER A 113 0.80 -12.08 15.52
CA SER A 113 1.07 -10.64 15.36
C SER A 113 2.02 -10.32 14.20
N GLY A 114 2.00 -11.11 13.12
CA GLY A 114 2.80 -10.84 11.91
C GLY A 114 2.01 -10.12 10.83
N GLY A 115 2.69 -9.66 9.78
CA GLY A 115 2.06 -9.08 8.59
C GLY A 115 1.70 -10.11 7.53
N TRP A 116 2.36 -11.27 7.57
CA TRP A 116 2.14 -12.38 6.65
C TRP A 116 1.73 -13.63 7.40
N ILE A 117 0.97 -14.50 6.75
CA ILE A 117 0.76 -15.89 7.19
C ILE A 117 1.31 -16.79 6.09
N TYR A 118 2.06 -17.81 6.50
CA TYR A 118 2.55 -18.85 5.63
C TYR A 118 2.13 -20.22 6.16
N ASN A 119 1.62 -21.07 5.27
CA ASN A 119 1.29 -22.45 5.55
C ASN A 119 2.28 -23.37 4.83
N GLU A 120 3.06 -24.14 5.59
CA GLU A 120 4.07 -25.06 5.03
C GLU A 120 3.47 -26.33 4.42
N ASP A 121 2.28 -26.76 4.86
CA ASP A 121 1.62 -27.96 4.35
C ASP A 121 0.97 -27.70 2.97
N THR A 122 0.39 -26.50 2.81
CA THR A 122 -0.29 -26.10 1.55
C THR A 122 0.55 -25.21 0.65
N GLY A 123 1.64 -24.63 1.18
CA GLY A 123 2.44 -23.60 0.49
C GLY A 123 1.77 -22.23 0.39
N GLU A 124 0.62 -22.05 1.04
CA GLU A 124 -0.15 -20.83 0.94
C GLU A 124 0.54 -19.67 1.66
N PHE A 125 0.60 -18.52 1.00
CA PHE A 125 1.18 -17.29 1.54
C PHE A 125 0.19 -16.13 1.34
N CYS A 126 -0.25 -15.51 2.43
CA CYS A 126 -1.25 -14.46 2.42
C CYS A 126 -0.95 -13.36 3.45
N VAL A 127 -1.69 -12.25 3.36
CA VAL A 127 -1.61 -11.17 4.36
C VAL A 127 -2.30 -11.61 5.65
N ASN A 128 -1.68 -11.34 6.79
CA ASN A 128 -2.26 -11.55 8.11
C ASN A 128 -3.15 -10.37 8.53
N ASP A 129 -4.23 -10.15 7.80
CA ASP A 129 -5.22 -9.13 8.14
C ASP A 129 -6.61 -9.56 7.67
N ALA A 130 -7.62 -9.40 8.53
CA ALA A 130 -8.97 -9.90 8.28
C ALA A 130 -9.61 -9.28 7.02
N ALA A 131 -9.20 -8.07 6.64
CA ALA A 131 -9.70 -7.41 5.43
C ALA A 131 -9.02 -7.92 4.13
N TYR A 132 -7.88 -8.61 4.24
CA TYR A 132 -7.05 -9.01 3.10
C TYR A 132 -6.81 -10.52 2.98
N ILE A 133 -7.10 -11.29 4.02
CA ILE A 133 -6.74 -12.71 4.11
C ILE A 133 -7.35 -13.58 3.00
N THR A 134 -8.58 -13.28 2.56
CA THR A 134 -9.26 -13.98 1.46
C THR A 134 -9.26 -13.21 0.14
N LYS A 135 -8.52 -12.10 0.06
CA LYS A 135 -8.67 -11.13 -1.03
C LYS A 135 -7.95 -11.56 -2.32
N TRP A 136 -6.88 -12.36 -2.24
CA TRP A 136 -6.01 -12.73 -3.39
C TRP A 136 -5.42 -14.13 -3.33
#